data_AF-A0A933L5J2-F1
#
_entry.id   AF-A0A933L5J2-F1
#
_cell.length_a   1.000
_cell.length_b   1.000
_cell.length_c   1.000
_cell.angle_alpha   90.00
_cell.angle_beta   90.00
_cell.angle_gamma   90.00
#
_symmetry.space_group_name_H-M   'P 1'
#
loop_
_entity.id
_entity.type
_entity.pdbx_description
1 polymer ?
#
loop_
_entity_poly.entity_id
_entity_poly.type
_entity_poly.pdbx_seq_one_letter_code
_entity_poly.pdbx_strand_id
1 'polypeptide(L)'
;MTLVVAQTDGVRIGIVADTRVSQNDTAFPLGEGVVKTCLLPQGVSLSFCNSFEAASQAVAEFVRKRGAGYSETVAHFRESSRRTGNDYIIGFARTAKLVTIRNGSATNGLEKIAWIGDGQARSRFLKYYRKELPAPWKDRATSATMFDGEPVESPVHDLASAMRMVIADEGIASVGGFMSAVSSKGAAFNFCAYCDFFYDANWLMIDGTPYARATGEQLGFSVATIRPTSPGTNLTGFHFLKPKLTFLFVPDESGVVMSKCVTIRDVDAGAISAYAKRLLNLDFDLHCFAVEPAN
;
A
#
# COMPACT_ATOMS: atom_id res chain seq x y z
N MET A 1 -10.75 7.75 8.54
CA MET A 1 -10.11 6.61 9.24
C MET A 1 -9.36 5.77 8.20
N THR A 2 -8.58 4.76 8.61
CA THR A 2 -7.57 4.06 7.79
C THR A 2 -7.37 2.66 8.37
N LEU A 3 -6.88 1.70 7.57
CA LEU A 3 -6.34 0.44 8.05
C LEU A 3 -4.92 0.24 7.50
N VAL A 4 -3.98 0.00 8.41
CA VAL A 4 -2.63 -0.49 8.08
C VAL A 4 -2.43 -1.83 8.76
N VAL A 5 -1.93 -2.81 8.02
CA VAL A 5 -1.54 -4.13 8.56
C VAL A 5 -0.12 -4.45 8.12
N ALA A 6 0.70 -4.95 9.04
CA ALA A 6 2.04 -5.41 8.77
C ALA A 6 2.22 -6.82 9.30
N GLN A 7 3.05 -7.62 8.64
CA GLN A 7 3.39 -8.97 9.05
C GLN A 7 4.87 -9.24 8.86
N THR A 8 5.46 -10.00 9.78
CA THR A 8 6.82 -10.54 9.65
C THR A 8 6.79 -12.06 9.68
N ASP A 9 7.58 -12.69 8.82
CA ASP A 9 7.88 -14.13 8.87
C ASP A 9 9.18 -14.44 9.65
N GLY A 10 9.85 -13.40 10.16
CA GLY A 10 11.15 -13.46 10.84
C GLY A 10 12.35 -13.13 9.94
N VAL A 11 12.14 -13.06 8.62
CA VAL A 11 13.16 -12.71 7.61
C VAL A 11 12.74 -11.49 6.81
N ARG A 12 11.44 -11.35 6.54
CA ARG A 12 10.84 -10.28 5.75
C ARG A 12 9.67 -9.67 6.49
N ILE A 13 9.44 -8.41 6.18
CA ILE A 13 8.28 -7.64 6.60
C ILE A 13 7.47 -7.28 5.35
N GLY A 14 6.19 -7.59 5.39
CA GLY A 14 5.18 -7.06 4.46
C GLY A 14 4.31 -6.03 5.17
N ILE A 15 3.91 -4.97 4.49
CA ILE A 15 3.02 -3.94 4.99
C ILE A 15 2.02 -3.60 3.88
N VAL A 16 0.75 -3.51 4.24
CA VAL A 16 -0.31 -3.04 3.35
C VAL A 16 -1.15 -1.98 4.05
N ALA A 17 -1.58 -0.98 3.28
CA ALA A 17 -2.44 0.08 3.77
C ALA A 17 -3.35 0.60 2.66
N ASP A 18 -4.53 1.06 3.04
CA ASP A 18 -5.39 1.83 2.16
C ASP A 18 -4.90 3.28 2.02
N THR A 19 -5.42 4.01 1.03
CA THR A 19 -5.06 5.42 0.81
C THR A 19 -6.16 6.40 1.18
N ARG A 20 -7.31 5.96 1.69
CA ARG A 20 -8.46 6.84 1.94
C ARG A 20 -8.11 7.87 3.01
N VAL A 21 -8.60 9.07 2.75
CA VAL A 21 -8.71 10.14 3.74
C VAL A 21 -10.19 10.48 3.86
N SER A 22 -10.63 10.73 5.08
CA SER A 22 -12.01 11.13 5.35
C SER A 22 -12.03 12.17 6.45
N GLN A 23 -12.96 13.11 6.36
CA GLN A 23 -13.23 14.11 7.38
C GLN A 23 -14.72 14.12 7.67
N ASN A 24 -15.11 14.06 8.95
CA ASN A 24 -16.50 14.02 9.39
C ASN A 24 -17.32 12.98 8.60
N ASP A 25 -16.81 11.75 8.53
CA ASP A 25 -17.38 10.59 7.81
C ASP A 25 -17.58 10.77 6.29
N THR A 26 -17.08 11.86 5.72
CA THR A 26 -17.07 12.09 4.27
C THR A 26 -15.70 11.72 3.71
N ALA A 27 -15.67 10.74 2.81
CA ALA A 27 -14.45 10.35 2.12
C ALA A 27 -14.05 11.40 1.06
N PHE A 28 -12.77 11.72 1.00
CA PHE A 28 -12.24 12.58 -0.06
C PHE A 28 -12.12 11.81 -1.38
N PRO A 29 -12.06 12.53 -2.53
CA PRO A 29 -11.80 11.93 -3.83
C PRO A 29 -10.48 11.12 -3.87
N LEU A 30 -10.35 10.20 -4.85
CA LEU A 30 -9.16 9.36 -5.01
C LEU A 30 -7.85 10.17 -5.14
N GLY A 31 -7.93 11.34 -5.80
CA GLY A 31 -6.79 12.27 -5.95
C GLY A 31 -6.41 13.03 -4.68
N GLU A 32 -7.16 12.86 -3.60
CA GLU A 32 -6.90 13.48 -2.30
C GLU A 32 -6.57 12.41 -1.24
N GLY A 33 -6.24 11.20 -1.70
CA GLY A 33 -5.73 10.14 -0.84
C GLY A 33 -4.32 10.43 -0.30
N VAL A 34 -3.90 9.63 0.67
CA VAL A 34 -2.55 9.71 1.26
C VAL A 34 -1.99 8.30 1.39
N VAL A 35 -0.76 8.07 0.94
CA VAL A 35 -0.08 6.80 1.20
C VAL A 35 0.43 6.79 2.64
N LYS A 36 -0.04 5.80 3.40
CA LYS A 36 0.10 5.76 4.87
C LYS A 36 1.41 5.16 5.35
N THR A 37 2.27 4.72 4.44
CA THR A 37 3.58 4.14 4.72
C THR A 37 4.67 4.99 4.09
N CYS A 38 5.65 5.36 4.90
CA CYS A 38 6.86 6.06 4.51
C CYS A 38 8.06 5.13 4.62
N LEU A 39 8.97 5.25 3.66
CA LEU A 39 10.28 4.61 3.66
C LEU A 39 11.28 5.60 4.21
N LEU A 40 11.88 5.27 5.34
CA LEU A 40 12.85 6.10 6.03
C LEU A 40 14.28 5.56 5.79
N PRO A 41 15.31 6.39 5.98
CA PRO A 41 16.70 5.95 5.86
C PRO A 41 17.02 4.74 6.76
N GLN A 42 18.12 4.05 6.44
CA GLN A 42 18.65 2.92 7.21
C GLN A 42 17.74 1.68 7.27
N GLY A 43 16.82 1.55 6.32
CA GLY A 43 15.96 0.36 6.23
C GLY A 43 14.84 0.38 7.25
N VAL A 44 14.30 1.56 7.55
CA VAL A 44 13.16 1.74 8.42
C VAL A 44 11.93 2.05 7.56
N SER A 45 10.80 1.44 7.87
CA SER A 45 9.50 1.88 7.37
C SER A 45 8.67 2.41 8.54
N LEU A 46 7.88 3.44 8.28
CA LEU A 46 6.94 4.00 9.24
C LEU A 46 5.58 4.07 8.58
N SER A 47 4.60 3.38 9.15
CA SER A 47 3.20 3.57 8.79
C SER A 47 2.46 4.29 9.91
N PHE A 48 1.46 5.09 9.55
CA PHE A 48 0.73 5.92 10.50
C PHE A 48 -0.78 5.85 10.28
N CYS A 49 -1.52 6.16 11.34
CA CYS A 49 -2.96 6.37 11.30
C CYS A 49 -3.33 7.65 12.06
N ASN A 50 -4.51 8.20 11.77
CA ASN A 50 -5.09 9.44 12.27
C ASN A 50 -4.66 10.66 11.43
N SER A 51 -3.91 11.63 11.95
CA SER A 51 -3.54 12.85 11.21
C SER A 51 -2.28 12.64 10.38
N PHE A 52 -2.40 12.79 9.06
CA PHE A 52 -1.26 12.71 8.15
C PHE A 52 -0.37 13.95 8.24
N GLU A 53 -0.93 15.11 8.58
CA GLU A 53 -0.19 16.36 8.79
C GLU A 53 0.72 16.25 10.01
N ALA A 54 0.19 15.74 11.13
CA ALA A 54 0.96 15.50 12.33
C ALA A 54 2.03 14.41 12.12
N ALA A 55 1.71 13.37 11.34
CA ALA A 55 2.68 12.34 10.95
C ALA A 55 3.79 12.93 10.07
N SER A 56 3.44 13.76 9.09
CA SER A 56 4.38 14.46 8.19
C SER A 56 5.35 15.33 8.99
N GLN A 57 4.84 16.12 9.94
CA GLN A 57 5.68 16.92 10.83
C GLN A 57 6.63 16.02 11.66
N ALA A 58 6.11 14.95 12.27
CA ALA A 58 6.93 14.05 13.10
C ALA A 58 8.03 13.37 12.29
N VAL A 59 7.74 12.98 11.04
CA VAL A 59 8.73 12.39 10.12
C VAL A 59 9.76 13.41 9.69
N ALA A 60 9.35 14.63 9.34
CA ALA A 60 10.26 15.71 8.98
C ALA A 60 11.23 16.04 10.13
N GLU A 61 10.74 16.07 11.38
CA GLU A 61 11.56 16.24 12.58
C GLU A 61 12.55 15.08 12.78
N PHE A 62 12.12 13.84 12.53
CA PHE A 62 12.98 12.66 12.63
C PHE A 62 14.11 12.67 11.59
N VAL A 63 13.78 12.95 10.32
CA VAL A 63 14.75 12.95 9.22
C VAL A 63 15.77 14.07 9.39
N ARG A 64 15.37 15.26 9.87
CA ARG A 64 16.30 16.36 10.19
C ARG A 64 17.34 16.00 11.24
N LYS A 65 17.00 15.10 12.18
CA LYS A 65 17.93 14.56 13.18
C LYS A 65 18.87 13.46 12.63
N ARG A 66 18.90 13.27 11.30
CA ARG A 66 19.74 12.34 10.52
C ARG A 66 19.48 10.85 10.71
N GLY A 67 18.27 10.47 11.14
CA GLY A 67 17.89 9.05 11.26
C GLY A 67 18.67 8.35 12.37
N ALA A 68 17.94 7.76 13.31
CA ALA A 68 18.55 7.25 14.53
C ALA A 68 18.40 5.73 14.63
N GLY A 69 19.12 5.13 15.58
CA GLY A 69 19.04 3.68 15.83
C GLY A 69 17.65 3.25 16.28
N TYR A 70 17.51 1.96 16.57
CA TYR A 70 16.23 1.37 17.01
C TYR A 70 15.60 2.15 18.18
N SER A 71 16.38 2.40 19.23
CA SER A 71 15.89 2.98 20.48
C SER A 71 15.43 4.42 20.29
N GLU A 72 16.20 5.22 19.57
CA GLU A 72 15.87 6.61 19.29
C GLU A 72 14.68 6.75 18.35
N THR A 73 14.58 5.88 17.33
CA THR A 73 13.43 5.83 16.42
C THR A 73 12.15 5.56 17.20
N VAL A 74 12.14 4.52 18.04
CA VAL A 74 10.98 4.18 18.86
C VAL A 74 10.66 5.30 19.87
N ALA A 75 11.67 5.89 20.52
CA ALA A 75 11.46 6.98 21.47
C ALA A 75 10.83 8.21 20.82
N HIS A 76 11.30 8.62 19.63
CA HIS A 76 10.77 9.76 18.89
C HIS A 76 9.30 9.57 18.52
N PHE A 77 8.94 8.41 17.96
CA PHE A 77 7.55 8.16 17.55
C PHE A 77 6.62 7.85 18.73
N ARG A 78 7.13 7.37 19.87
CA ARG A 78 6.36 7.32 21.12
C ARG A 78 5.98 8.71 21.60
N GLU A 79 6.92 9.64 21.59
CA GLU A 79 6.63 11.03 21.97
C GLU A 79 5.63 11.68 21.01
N SER A 80 5.84 11.51 19.71
CA SER A 80 4.88 11.96 18.70
C SER A 80 3.49 11.38 18.93
N SER A 81 3.37 10.07 19.17
CA SER A 81 2.09 9.40 19.43
C SER A 81 1.39 9.97 20.65
N ARG A 82 2.12 10.22 21.75
CA ARG A 82 1.55 10.83 22.96
C ARG A 82 1.02 12.24 22.71
N ARG A 83 1.75 13.05 21.93
CA ARG A 83 1.40 14.44 21.65
C ARG A 83 0.24 14.60 20.66
N THR A 84 0.17 13.73 19.67
CA THR A 84 -0.69 13.93 18.48
C THR A 84 -1.86 12.96 18.44
N GLY A 85 -1.82 11.88 19.23
CA GLY A 85 -2.79 10.78 19.14
C GLY A 85 -2.60 9.89 17.91
N ASN A 86 -1.55 10.10 17.11
CA ASN A 86 -1.23 9.19 16.01
C ASN A 86 -0.73 7.84 16.53
N ASP A 87 -1.18 6.79 15.86
CA ASP A 87 -0.65 5.44 16.02
C ASP A 87 0.36 5.16 14.91
N TYR A 88 1.38 4.35 15.22
CA TYR A 88 2.44 4.01 14.28
C TYR A 88 2.73 2.52 14.24
N ILE A 89 3.11 2.02 13.06
CA ILE A 89 3.83 0.75 12.90
C ILE A 89 5.22 1.10 12.36
N ILE A 90 6.26 0.64 13.03
CA ILE A 90 7.65 0.80 12.58
C ILE A 90 8.18 -0.57 12.19
N GLY A 91 8.65 -0.69 10.95
CA GLY A 91 9.38 -1.86 10.46
C GLY A 91 10.88 -1.59 10.39
N PHE A 92 11.69 -2.56 10.80
CA PHE A 92 13.15 -2.53 10.68
C PHE A 92 13.60 -3.69 9.79
N ALA A 93 14.03 -3.40 8.56
CA ALA A 93 14.34 -4.42 7.56
C ALA A 93 15.53 -5.31 7.96
N ARG A 94 16.59 -4.72 8.54
CA ARG A 94 17.83 -5.43 8.91
C ARG A 94 17.64 -6.60 9.86
N THR A 95 16.66 -6.52 10.76
CA THR A 95 16.35 -7.54 11.76
C THR A 95 14.94 -8.09 11.62
N ALA A 96 14.24 -7.76 10.53
CA ALA A 96 12.84 -8.09 10.26
C ALA A 96 11.91 -7.90 11.47
N LYS A 97 12.07 -6.77 12.18
CA LYS A 97 11.34 -6.46 13.41
C LYS A 97 10.22 -5.46 13.20
N LEU A 98 9.07 -5.71 13.83
CA LEU A 98 7.93 -4.79 13.90
C LEU A 98 7.77 -4.21 15.31
N VAL A 99 7.44 -2.93 15.38
CA VAL A 99 7.06 -2.22 16.61
C VAL A 99 5.77 -1.49 16.36
N THR A 100 4.76 -1.71 17.20
CA THR A 100 3.53 -0.91 17.17
C THR A 100 3.61 0.13 18.28
N ILE A 101 3.24 1.37 17.97
CA ILE A 101 3.16 2.46 18.93
C ILE A 101 1.72 2.96 18.97
N ARG A 102 1.13 2.97 20.17
CA ARG A 102 -0.20 3.55 20.43
C ARG A 102 -0.18 4.31 21.74
N ASN A 103 -0.78 5.49 21.77
CA ASN A 103 -0.86 6.35 22.96
C ASN A 103 0.50 6.50 23.69
N GLY A 104 1.58 6.65 22.92
CA GLY A 104 2.95 6.77 23.44
C GLY A 104 3.56 5.51 24.08
N SER A 105 2.89 4.37 23.98
CA SER A 105 3.40 3.07 24.40
C SER A 105 3.83 2.24 23.20
N ALA A 106 4.99 1.59 23.29
CA ALA A 106 5.48 0.69 22.25
C ALA A 106 5.27 -0.75 22.67
N THR A 107 4.66 -1.55 21.80
CA THR A 107 4.56 -3.01 21.93
C THR A 107 5.53 -3.65 20.95
N ASN A 108 6.47 -4.43 21.50
CA ASN A 108 7.49 -5.13 20.73
C ASN A 108 7.02 -6.56 20.42
N GLY A 109 6.87 -6.87 19.13
CA GLY A 109 7.36 -8.11 18.50
C GLY A 109 6.97 -9.50 19.02
N LEU A 110 5.93 -9.69 19.84
CA LEU A 110 5.40 -11.05 20.06
C LEU A 110 4.39 -11.45 18.98
N GLU A 111 3.68 -10.48 18.40
CA GLU A 111 2.72 -10.75 17.33
C GLU A 111 3.44 -10.69 15.98
N LYS A 112 3.37 -11.78 15.21
CA LYS A 112 3.83 -11.82 13.81
C LYS A 112 3.07 -10.84 12.92
N ILE A 113 1.92 -10.34 13.38
CA ILE A 113 1.03 -9.43 12.66
C ILE A 113 0.78 -8.20 13.55
N ALA A 114 1.08 -7.02 13.03
CA ALA A 114 0.76 -5.73 13.64
C ALA A 114 -0.31 -5.01 12.81
N TRP A 115 -1.08 -4.13 13.44
CA TRP A 115 -2.10 -3.33 12.75
C TRP A 115 -2.32 -2.00 13.46
N ILE A 116 -2.82 -0.99 12.78
CA ILE A 116 -3.27 0.29 13.35
C ILE A 116 -4.49 0.79 12.58
N GLY A 117 -5.28 1.65 13.22
CA GLY A 117 -6.46 2.28 12.62
C GLY A 117 -7.78 1.62 13.00
N ASP A 118 -8.68 1.50 12.02
CA ASP A 118 -10.07 1.15 12.28
C ASP A 118 -10.25 -0.31 12.74
N GLY A 119 -10.89 -0.49 13.90
CA GLY A 119 -11.09 -1.80 14.52
C GLY A 119 -12.11 -2.68 13.77
N GLN A 120 -13.14 -2.11 13.14
CA GLN A 120 -14.10 -2.84 12.32
C GLN A 120 -13.43 -3.32 11.03
N ALA A 121 -12.65 -2.45 10.39
CA ALA A 121 -11.87 -2.80 9.22
C ALA A 121 -10.87 -3.92 9.51
N ARG A 122 -10.17 -3.84 10.66
CA ARG A 122 -9.28 -4.92 11.12
C ARG A 122 -10.04 -6.22 11.38
N SER A 123 -11.21 -6.17 12.00
CA SER A 123 -12.05 -7.37 12.21
C SER A 123 -12.39 -8.04 10.88
N ARG A 124 -12.78 -7.25 9.88
CA ARG A 124 -13.08 -7.75 8.53
C ARG A 124 -11.82 -8.29 7.84
N PHE A 125 -10.70 -7.57 7.93
CA PHE A 125 -9.41 -8.00 7.41
C PHE A 125 -9.06 -9.39 7.90
N LEU A 126 -9.17 -9.65 9.21
CA LEU A 126 -8.83 -10.96 9.78
C LEU A 126 -9.74 -12.08 9.25
N LYS A 127 -11.02 -11.80 9.02
CA LYS A 127 -11.95 -12.77 8.43
C LYS A 127 -11.58 -13.08 6.97
N TYR A 128 -11.23 -12.07 6.17
CA TYR A 128 -10.76 -12.31 4.80
C TYR A 128 -9.41 -13.03 4.76
N TYR A 129 -8.47 -12.62 5.61
CA TYR A 129 -7.15 -13.25 5.74
C TYR A 129 -7.26 -14.75 6.09
N ARG A 130 -8.22 -15.12 6.96
CA ARG A 130 -8.50 -16.52 7.32
C ARG A 130 -9.47 -17.24 6.38
N LYS A 131 -9.93 -16.57 5.32
CA LYS A 131 -10.92 -17.09 4.34
C LYS A 131 -12.25 -17.51 4.98
N GLU A 132 -12.64 -16.83 6.07
CA GLU A 132 -13.92 -17.03 6.77
C GLU A 132 -15.09 -16.31 6.10
N LEU A 133 -14.81 -15.39 5.18
CA LEU A 133 -15.81 -14.66 4.40
C LEU A 133 -15.60 -14.85 2.89
N PRO A 134 -16.68 -14.89 2.10
CA PRO A 134 -16.57 -14.84 0.64
C PRO A 134 -16.07 -13.46 0.18
N ALA A 135 -15.39 -13.41 -0.97
CA ALA A 135 -14.97 -12.16 -1.59
C ALA A 135 -16.19 -11.23 -1.85
N PRO A 136 -16.08 -9.90 -1.64
CA PRO A 136 -17.19 -8.96 -1.87
C PRO A 136 -17.72 -8.98 -3.31
N TRP A 137 -16.86 -9.32 -4.27
CA TRP A 137 -17.17 -9.31 -5.71
C TRP A 137 -17.48 -10.70 -6.29
N LYS A 138 -17.83 -11.68 -5.44
CA LYS A 138 -18.02 -13.10 -5.82
C LYS A 138 -18.95 -13.31 -7.02
N ASP A 139 -19.90 -12.39 -7.24
CA ASP A 139 -20.91 -12.50 -8.30
C ASP A 139 -20.59 -11.69 -9.57
N ARG A 140 -19.41 -11.04 -9.64
CA ARG A 140 -19.07 -10.12 -10.74
C ARG A 140 -17.83 -10.53 -11.54
N ALA A 141 -16.73 -10.94 -10.88
CA ALA A 141 -15.49 -11.33 -11.55
C ALA A 141 -14.54 -12.11 -10.63
N THR A 142 -13.76 -13.04 -11.19
CA THR A 142 -12.59 -13.61 -10.51
C THR A 142 -11.49 -12.58 -10.49
N SER A 143 -10.89 -12.33 -9.33
CA SER A 143 -9.81 -11.37 -9.16
C SER A 143 -8.49 -12.08 -8.87
N ALA A 144 -7.42 -11.67 -9.56
CA ALA A 144 -6.06 -12.13 -9.32
C ALA A 144 -5.14 -10.94 -9.12
N THR A 145 -4.10 -11.12 -8.29
CA THR A 145 -3.01 -10.15 -8.17
C THR A 145 -1.70 -10.84 -8.51
N MET A 146 -0.89 -10.21 -9.36
CA MET A 146 0.48 -10.64 -9.63
C MET A 146 1.45 -9.60 -9.08
N PHE A 147 2.52 -10.06 -8.44
CA PHE A 147 3.60 -9.19 -7.98
C PHE A 147 4.83 -9.38 -8.85
N ASP A 148 5.50 -8.29 -9.19
CA ASP A 148 6.80 -8.31 -9.87
C ASP A 148 7.95 -8.39 -8.86
N GLY A 149 8.71 -9.48 -8.93
CA GLY A 149 9.95 -9.66 -8.16
C GLY A 149 9.77 -9.92 -6.66
N GLU A 150 8.53 -10.14 -6.19
CA GLU A 150 8.25 -10.63 -4.83
C GLU A 150 8.15 -12.17 -4.82
N PRO A 151 8.83 -12.86 -3.90
CA PRO A 151 8.66 -14.31 -3.72
C PRO A 151 7.26 -14.65 -3.23
N VAL A 152 6.75 -15.80 -3.67
CA VAL A 152 5.39 -16.28 -3.35
C VAL A 152 5.16 -16.40 -1.84
N GLU A 153 6.19 -16.72 -1.09
CA GLU A 153 6.17 -16.89 0.37
C GLU A 153 6.25 -15.55 1.12
N SER A 154 6.40 -14.42 0.42
CA SER A 154 6.47 -13.10 1.03
C SER A 154 5.16 -12.78 1.74
N PRO A 155 5.20 -12.29 3.00
CA PRO A 155 4.00 -11.97 3.77
C PRO A 155 3.09 -10.94 3.07
N VAL A 156 3.64 -10.14 2.14
CA VAL A 156 2.86 -9.15 1.40
C VAL A 156 1.75 -9.78 0.55
N HIS A 157 1.90 -11.01 0.05
CA HIS A 157 0.88 -11.67 -0.77
C HIS A 157 -0.42 -11.91 0.01
N ASP A 158 -0.30 -12.52 1.20
CA ASP A 158 -1.45 -12.80 2.06
C ASP A 158 -2.10 -11.52 2.58
N LEU A 159 -1.27 -10.55 2.99
CA LEU A 159 -1.73 -9.25 3.43
C LEU A 159 -2.50 -8.50 2.33
N ALA A 160 -1.95 -8.48 1.11
CA ALA A 160 -2.53 -7.79 -0.03
C ALA A 160 -3.86 -8.42 -0.44
N SER A 161 -3.92 -9.74 -0.50
CA SER A 161 -5.15 -10.48 -0.81
C SER A 161 -6.29 -10.08 0.14
N ALA A 162 -6.03 -10.05 1.46
CA ALA A 162 -7.03 -9.65 2.45
C ALA A 162 -7.38 -8.15 2.38
N MET A 163 -6.38 -7.26 2.21
CA MET A 163 -6.60 -5.81 2.18
C MET A 163 -7.46 -5.38 0.98
N ARG A 164 -7.26 -5.99 -0.20
CA ARG A 164 -8.08 -5.73 -1.38
C ARG A 164 -9.56 -6.03 -1.14
N MET A 165 -9.85 -7.12 -0.43
CA MET A 165 -11.21 -7.47 -0.05
C MET A 165 -11.81 -6.45 0.91
N VAL A 166 -11.03 -5.94 1.87
CA VAL A 166 -11.50 -4.87 2.78
C VAL A 166 -11.78 -3.57 2.03
N ILE A 167 -10.91 -3.17 1.11
CA ILE A 167 -11.09 -1.94 0.31
C ILE A 167 -12.33 -2.02 -0.57
N ALA A 168 -12.68 -3.21 -1.08
CA ALA A 168 -13.88 -3.41 -1.89
C ALA A 168 -15.15 -3.68 -1.07
N ASP A 169 -15.05 -3.86 0.25
CA ASP A 169 -16.20 -4.09 1.12
C ASP A 169 -16.90 -2.76 1.43
N GLU A 170 -18.00 -2.49 0.73
CA GLU A 170 -18.81 -1.29 0.90
C GLU A 170 -19.37 -1.13 2.34
N GLY A 171 -19.39 -2.19 3.14
CA GLY A 171 -19.76 -2.15 4.55
C GLY A 171 -18.73 -1.50 5.47
N ILE A 172 -17.61 -1.01 4.94
CA ILE A 172 -16.49 -0.40 5.69
C ILE A 172 -16.15 0.96 5.09
N ALA A 173 -16.90 1.99 5.48
CA ALA A 173 -16.71 3.34 4.96
C ALA A 173 -15.33 3.95 5.32
N SER A 174 -14.71 3.47 6.40
CA SER A 174 -13.44 3.99 6.92
C SER A 174 -12.21 3.61 6.10
N VAL A 175 -12.30 2.70 5.14
CA VAL A 175 -11.17 2.20 4.33
C VAL A 175 -11.50 2.33 2.86
N GLY A 176 -10.51 2.67 2.03
CA GLY A 176 -10.68 2.58 0.58
C GLY A 176 -9.60 3.28 -0.24
N GLY A 177 -9.96 3.66 -1.46
CA GLY A 177 -8.99 4.18 -2.40
C GLY A 177 -8.14 3.05 -2.97
N PHE A 178 -6.83 3.20 -2.93
CA PHE A 178 -5.88 2.21 -3.43
C PHE A 178 -5.25 1.42 -2.30
N MET A 179 -4.70 0.25 -2.61
CA MET A 179 -3.85 -0.49 -1.69
C MET A 179 -2.39 -0.15 -1.95
N SER A 180 -1.74 0.51 -1.01
CA SER A 180 -0.27 0.54 -1.00
C SER A 180 0.27 -0.75 -0.39
N ALA A 181 1.34 -1.29 -0.97
CA ALA A 181 2.02 -2.49 -0.50
C ALA A 181 3.53 -2.24 -0.45
N VAL A 182 4.16 -2.63 0.65
CA VAL A 182 5.59 -2.46 0.93
C VAL A 182 6.15 -3.79 1.41
N SER A 183 7.34 -4.12 0.93
CA SER A 183 8.07 -5.33 1.30
C SER A 183 9.52 -4.98 1.67
N SER A 184 10.07 -5.64 2.68
CA SER A 184 11.50 -5.58 2.97
C SER A 184 12.27 -6.57 2.09
N LYS A 185 13.28 -6.08 1.38
CA LYS A 185 14.23 -6.91 0.63
C LYS A 185 15.64 -6.62 1.14
N GLY A 186 16.20 -7.57 1.89
CA GLY A 186 17.47 -7.37 2.59
C GLY A 186 17.37 -6.25 3.63
N ALA A 187 18.26 -5.26 3.54
CA ALA A 187 18.33 -4.16 4.50
C ALA A 187 17.47 -2.93 4.12
N ALA A 188 16.59 -3.03 3.13
CA ALA A 188 15.79 -1.92 2.63
C ALA A 188 14.32 -2.29 2.48
N PHE A 189 13.47 -1.28 2.51
CA PHE A 189 12.06 -1.40 2.13
C PHE A 189 11.82 -0.81 0.76
N ASN A 190 10.88 -1.38 0.01
CA ASN A 190 10.44 -0.87 -1.28
C ASN A 190 8.92 -1.01 -1.40
N PHE A 191 8.31 -0.10 -2.16
CA PHE A 191 6.95 -0.32 -2.65
C PHE A 191 6.94 -1.51 -3.62
N CYS A 192 5.95 -2.37 -3.46
CA CYS A 192 5.77 -3.52 -4.34
C CYS A 192 5.14 -3.07 -5.67
N ALA A 193 5.65 -3.63 -6.76
CA ALA A 193 4.99 -3.57 -8.06
C ALA A 193 4.03 -4.74 -8.15
N TYR A 194 2.75 -4.47 -8.35
CA TYR A 194 1.72 -5.48 -8.53
C TYR A 194 0.70 -5.02 -9.55
N CYS A 195 -0.03 -5.98 -10.13
CA CYS A 195 -1.12 -5.71 -11.04
C CYS A 195 -2.32 -6.56 -10.64
N ASP A 196 -3.48 -5.92 -10.63
CA ASP A 196 -4.76 -6.54 -10.35
C ASP A 196 -5.52 -6.84 -11.65
N PHE A 197 -5.93 -8.10 -11.81
CA PHE A 197 -6.72 -8.57 -12.94
C PHE A 197 -8.09 -8.98 -12.47
N PHE A 198 -9.09 -8.50 -13.18
CA PHE A 198 -10.46 -8.95 -13.03
C PHE A 198 -10.85 -9.71 -14.29
N TYR A 199 -11.20 -10.99 -14.11
CA TYR A 199 -11.68 -11.88 -15.15
C TYR A 199 -13.18 -12.09 -14.93
N ASP A 200 -13.99 -11.73 -15.91
CA ASP A 200 -15.40 -12.12 -15.92
C ASP A 200 -15.48 -13.65 -15.91
N ALA A 201 -16.05 -14.22 -14.85
CA ALA A 201 -15.99 -15.66 -14.60
C ALA A 201 -17.01 -16.43 -15.46
N ASN A 202 -16.85 -16.41 -16.78
CA ASN A 202 -17.48 -17.40 -17.65
C ASN A 202 -16.52 -18.56 -17.80
N TRP A 203 -16.67 -19.56 -16.92
CA TRP A 203 -16.02 -20.85 -17.11
C TRP A 203 -16.63 -21.51 -18.34
N LEU A 204 -15.91 -21.46 -19.45
CA LEU A 204 -16.24 -22.23 -20.63
C LEU A 204 -15.61 -23.61 -20.48
N MET A 205 -16.36 -24.66 -20.76
CA MET A 205 -15.76 -25.99 -20.90
C MET A 205 -15.39 -26.17 -22.37
N ILE A 206 -14.09 -26.18 -22.69
CA ILE A 206 -13.58 -26.49 -24.02
C ILE A 206 -12.95 -27.88 -23.94
N ASP A 207 -13.54 -28.86 -24.62
CA ASP A 207 -13.10 -30.27 -24.60
C ASP A 207 -12.92 -30.84 -23.19
N GLY A 208 -13.86 -30.52 -22.27
CA GLY A 208 -13.80 -30.97 -20.88
C GLY A 208 -12.76 -30.24 -20.00
N THR A 209 -12.02 -29.28 -20.57
CA THR A 209 -11.08 -28.43 -19.84
C THR A 209 -11.76 -27.12 -19.44
N PRO A 210 -11.73 -26.74 -18.15
CA PRO A 210 -12.25 -25.44 -17.73
C PRO A 210 -11.34 -24.33 -18.28
N TYR A 211 -11.92 -23.48 -19.10
CA TYR A 211 -11.30 -22.33 -19.72
C TYR A 211 -11.93 -21.06 -19.14
N ALA A 212 -11.11 -20.25 -18.45
CA ALA A 212 -11.51 -18.93 -18.00
C ALA A 212 -11.20 -17.91 -19.10
N ARG A 213 -12.22 -17.21 -19.60
CA ARG A 213 -12.04 -16.11 -20.55
C ARG A 213 -12.35 -14.78 -19.85
N ALA A 214 -11.40 -13.84 -19.84
CA ALA A 214 -11.72 -12.45 -19.53
C ALA A 214 -12.49 -11.84 -20.73
N THR A 215 -13.71 -11.35 -20.52
CA THR A 215 -14.44 -10.60 -21.56
C THR A 215 -13.86 -9.20 -21.73
N GLY A 216 -13.06 -8.74 -20.77
CA GLY A 216 -12.41 -7.44 -20.79
C GLY A 216 -13.31 -6.30 -20.27
N GLU A 217 -14.53 -6.63 -19.84
CA GLU A 217 -15.49 -5.67 -19.29
C GLU A 217 -14.94 -5.02 -18.01
N GLN A 218 -14.22 -5.82 -17.20
CA GLN A 218 -13.65 -5.37 -15.92
C GLN A 218 -12.23 -4.80 -16.04
N LEU A 219 -11.64 -4.70 -17.25
CA LEU A 219 -10.32 -4.08 -17.43
C LEU A 219 -10.29 -2.60 -17.01
N GLY A 220 -11.46 -1.95 -16.91
CA GLY A 220 -11.60 -0.62 -16.32
C GLY A 220 -11.25 -0.55 -14.84
N PHE A 221 -11.26 -1.68 -14.14
CA PHE A 221 -10.93 -1.80 -12.71
C PHE A 221 -9.56 -2.43 -12.47
N SER A 222 -8.88 -2.90 -13.52
CA SER A 222 -7.50 -3.38 -13.42
C SER A 222 -6.55 -2.23 -13.12
N VAL A 223 -5.80 -2.38 -12.02
CA VAL A 223 -4.84 -1.40 -11.55
C VAL A 223 -3.45 -2.01 -11.60
N ALA A 224 -2.55 -1.34 -12.32
CA ALA A 224 -1.12 -1.56 -12.27
C ALA A 224 -0.51 -0.59 -11.26
N THR A 225 0.42 -1.05 -10.43
CA THR A 225 1.16 -0.14 -9.54
C THR A 225 2.47 0.32 -10.15
N ILE A 226 2.83 1.53 -9.77
CA ILE A 226 4.04 2.22 -10.16
C ILE A 226 4.95 2.29 -8.93
N ARG A 227 6.21 1.90 -9.11
CA ARG A 227 7.25 2.06 -8.09
C ARG A 227 8.51 2.68 -8.69
N PRO A 228 9.30 3.43 -7.91
CA PRO A 228 10.61 3.91 -8.34
C PRO A 228 11.59 2.74 -8.50
N THR A 229 12.52 2.86 -9.45
CA THR A 229 13.66 1.94 -9.59
C THR A 229 14.72 2.18 -8.51
N SER A 230 14.75 3.38 -7.93
CA SER A 230 15.62 3.76 -6.81
C SER A 230 15.06 3.24 -5.47
N PRO A 231 15.74 2.31 -4.78
CA PRO A 231 15.24 1.74 -3.54
C PRO A 231 15.03 2.76 -2.42
N GLY A 232 14.04 2.52 -1.55
CA GLY A 232 13.76 3.40 -0.40
C GLY A 232 13.17 4.76 -0.75
N THR A 233 12.82 5.00 -2.02
CA THR A 233 12.22 6.26 -2.47
C THR A 233 10.72 6.29 -2.12
N ASN A 234 10.27 7.38 -1.50
CA ASN A 234 8.85 7.62 -1.20
C ASN A 234 8.13 8.10 -2.45
N LEU A 235 7.76 7.17 -3.32
CA LEU A 235 6.91 7.44 -4.47
C LEU A 235 6.19 6.13 -4.83
N THR A 236 4.89 6.22 -5.09
CA THR A 236 4.13 5.10 -5.64
C THR A 236 2.93 5.62 -6.41
N GLY A 237 2.41 4.84 -7.34
CA GLY A 237 1.25 5.25 -8.11
C GLY A 237 0.38 4.08 -8.53
N PHE A 238 -0.81 4.42 -9.01
CA PHE A 238 -1.83 3.48 -9.43
C PHE A 238 -2.32 3.89 -10.80
N HIS A 239 -2.17 3.01 -11.76
CA HIS A 239 -2.52 3.22 -13.16
C HIS A 239 -3.65 2.30 -13.57
N PHE A 240 -4.76 2.90 -14.00
CA PHE A 240 -5.86 2.19 -14.62
C PHE A 240 -5.59 2.06 -16.12
N LEU A 241 -5.46 0.83 -16.60
CA LEU A 241 -5.00 0.52 -17.96
C LEU A 241 -5.98 1.04 -19.02
N LYS A 242 -7.26 0.67 -18.92
CA LYS A 242 -8.29 1.04 -19.91
C LYS A 242 -8.54 2.54 -20.01
N PRO A 243 -8.76 3.30 -18.91
CA PRO A 243 -8.97 4.74 -18.99
C PRO A 243 -7.66 5.54 -19.11
N LYS A 244 -6.48 4.88 -19.15
CA LYS A 244 -5.16 5.53 -19.18
C LYS A 244 -5.01 6.62 -18.10
N LEU A 245 -5.46 6.30 -16.89
CA LEU A 245 -5.55 7.24 -15.78
C LEU A 245 -4.60 6.82 -14.68
N THR A 246 -3.67 7.70 -14.32
CA THR A 246 -2.70 7.46 -13.25
C THR A 246 -2.92 8.41 -12.09
N PHE A 247 -2.90 7.87 -10.87
CA PHE A 247 -2.77 8.60 -9.62
C PHE A 247 -1.38 8.36 -9.06
N LEU A 248 -0.50 9.36 -9.16
CA LEU A 248 0.88 9.26 -8.70
C LEU A 248 1.06 10.01 -7.39
N PHE A 249 1.33 9.28 -6.30
CA PHE A 249 1.54 9.85 -4.98
C PHE A 249 3.02 10.17 -4.78
N VAL A 250 3.29 11.43 -4.44
CA VAL A 250 4.62 11.99 -4.26
C VAL A 250 4.73 12.67 -2.90
N PRO A 251 5.93 12.82 -2.34
CA PRO A 251 6.11 13.48 -1.06
C PRO A 251 5.61 14.92 -1.09
N ASP A 252 5.07 15.38 0.03
CA ASP A 252 4.80 16.79 0.28
C ASP A 252 6.11 17.58 0.53
N GLU A 253 5.97 18.83 0.96
CA GLU A 253 7.10 19.71 1.28
C GLU A 253 8.01 19.16 2.40
N SER A 254 7.56 18.19 3.21
CA SER A 254 8.41 17.48 4.17
C SER A 254 9.45 16.59 3.50
N GLY A 255 9.20 16.22 2.23
CA GLY A 255 10.04 15.32 1.45
C GLY A 255 9.86 13.83 1.77
N VAL A 256 8.90 13.45 2.62
CA VAL A 256 8.73 12.03 3.02
C VAL A 256 7.29 11.52 2.94
N VAL A 257 6.32 12.18 3.58
CA VAL A 257 4.93 11.72 3.55
C VAL A 257 4.34 11.99 2.18
N MET A 258 3.83 10.95 1.52
CA MET A 258 3.20 11.07 0.20
C MET A 258 1.73 11.46 0.33
N SER A 259 1.48 12.75 0.57
CA SER A 259 0.13 13.34 0.68
C SER A 259 -0.27 14.15 -0.56
N LYS A 260 0.64 14.35 -1.53
CA LYS A 260 0.33 14.99 -2.81
C LYS A 260 0.07 13.92 -3.87
N CYS A 261 -1.07 14.02 -4.56
CA CYS A 261 -1.37 13.19 -5.72
C CYS A 261 -1.29 14.02 -7.01
N VAL A 262 -0.63 13.45 -8.02
CA VAL A 262 -0.56 14.00 -9.37
C VAL A 262 -1.37 13.08 -10.28
N THR A 263 -2.40 13.64 -10.90
CA THR A 263 -3.22 12.90 -11.86
C THR A 263 -2.66 13.06 -13.27
N ILE A 264 -2.36 11.94 -13.92
CA ILE A 264 -1.90 11.89 -15.32
C ILE A 264 -3.00 11.19 -16.13
N ARG A 265 -3.38 11.77 -17.27
CA ARG A 265 -4.42 11.24 -18.16
C ARG A 265 -3.84 10.97 -19.53
N ASP A 266 -4.42 10.01 -20.23
CA ASP A 266 -4.13 9.70 -21.64
C ASP A 266 -2.66 9.33 -21.91
N VAL A 267 -2.02 8.66 -20.94
CA VAL A 267 -0.65 8.13 -21.06
C VAL A 267 -0.66 6.62 -20.87
N ASP A 268 -0.15 5.90 -21.87
CA ASP A 268 -0.01 4.45 -21.82
C ASP A 268 1.00 4.00 -20.75
N ALA A 269 0.78 2.82 -20.16
CA ALA A 269 1.59 2.27 -19.07
C ALA A 269 3.11 2.32 -19.37
N GLY A 270 3.51 1.95 -20.59
CA GLY A 270 4.92 1.96 -21.03
C GLY A 270 5.55 3.35 -21.15
N ALA A 271 4.75 4.42 -21.28
CA ALA A 271 5.20 5.80 -21.40
C ALA A 271 5.18 6.58 -20.07
N ILE A 272 4.59 6.01 -19.00
CA ILE A 272 4.42 6.69 -17.70
C ILE A 272 5.76 7.14 -17.12
N SER A 273 6.80 6.30 -17.19
CA SER A 273 8.12 6.64 -16.62
C SER A 273 8.69 7.91 -17.25
N ALA A 274 8.78 7.94 -18.59
CA ALA A 274 9.30 9.10 -19.32
C ALA A 274 8.45 10.37 -19.06
N TYR A 275 7.12 10.22 -19.05
CA TYR A 275 6.21 11.35 -18.81
C TYR A 275 6.37 11.92 -17.39
N ALA A 276 6.35 11.06 -16.37
CA ALA A 276 6.45 11.45 -14.97
C ALA A 276 7.82 12.07 -14.65
N LYS A 277 8.91 11.53 -15.22
CA LYS A 277 10.25 12.11 -15.07
C LYS A 277 10.30 13.56 -15.54
N ARG A 278 9.74 13.84 -16.72
CA ARG A 278 9.67 15.22 -17.25
C ARG A 278 8.75 16.10 -16.40
N LEU A 279 7.58 15.59 -16.01
CA LEU A 279 6.59 16.36 -15.26
C LEU A 279 7.09 16.75 -13.86
N LEU A 280 7.77 15.85 -13.18
CA LEU A 280 8.18 15.99 -11.78
C LEU A 280 9.69 16.23 -11.61
N ASN A 281 10.42 16.35 -12.72
CA ASN A 281 11.88 16.49 -12.76
C ASN A 281 12.61 15.39 -11.95
N LEU A 282 12.21 14.12 -12.16
CA LEU A 282 12.81 12.99 -11.47
C LEU A 282 14.14 12.58 -12.13
N ASP A 283 15.12 12.23 -11.31
CA ASP A 283 16.43 11.73 -11.70
C ASP A 283 16.52 10.19 -11.78
N PHE A 284 15.42 9.49 -11.48
CA PHE A 284 15.30 8.04 -11.55
C PHE A 284 14.13 7.60 -12.44
N ASP A 285 14.12 6.32 -12.82
CA ASP A 285 13.03 5.73 -13.60
C ASP A 285 11.91 5.21 -12.70
N LEU A 286 10.71 5.15 -13.26
CA LEU A 286 9.56 4.47 -12.67
C LEU A 286 9.32 3.14 -13.39
N HIS A 287 9.00 2.11 -12.62
CA HIS A 287 8.52 0.84 -13.13
C HIS A 287 7.01 0.75 -12.93
N CYS A 288 6.25 0.74 -14.02
CA CYS A 288 4.81 0.46 -14.02
C CYS A 288 4.62 -1.01 -14.40
N PHE A 289 4.19 -1.85 -13.45
CA PHE A 289 3.97 -3.26 -13.73
C PHE A 289 2.54 -3.47 -14.21
N ALA A 290 2.37 -3.47 -15.53
CA ALA A 290 1.12 -3.76 -16.20
C ALA A 290 1.24 -5.08 -16.95
N VAL A 291 0.18 -5.89 -16.94
CA VAL A 291 0.04 -7.02 -17.86
C VAL A 291 -1.14 -6.71 -18.78
N GLU A 292 -0.89 -6.76 -20.08
CA GLU A 292 -1.93 -6.61 -21.08
C GLU A 292 -2.51 -8.00 -21.42
N PRO A 293 -3.83 -8.13 -21.59
CA PRO A 293 -4.41 -9.36 -22.13
C PRO A 293 -3.83 -9.64 -23.52
N ALA A 294 -3.53 -10.90 -23.83
CA ALA A 294 -3.24 -11.29 -25.19
C ALA A 294 -4.47 -11.02 -26.07
N ASN A 295 -4.28 -10.25 -27.14
CA ASN A 295 -5.30 -10.00 -28.17
C ASN A 295 -5.61 -11.28 -28.97
#